data_AF-A0A1B6AT02-F1
#
_entry.id   AF-A0A1B6AT02-F1
#
_cell.length_a   1.000
_cell.length_b   1.000
_cell.length_c   1.000
_cell.angle_alpha   90.00
_cell.angle_beta   90.00
_cell.angle_gamma   90.00
#
_symmetry.space_group_name_H-M   'P 1'
#
loop_
_entity.id
_entity.type
_entity.pdbx_description
1 polymer ?
#
loop_
_entity_poly.entity_id
_entity_poly.type
_entity_poly.pdbx_seq_one_letter_code
_entity_poly.pdbx_strand_id
1 'polypeptide(L)'
;MTSRFQFIEDQRETFPVKRLCQVLDVVHSSYYKWRASRDARARRERDDQAPAMRIRAVHADSDGTYGAPRTTAELRDAHGMRINEKKAARVMRKYRIVGVTAAMASGSDQHFGCCW
;
A
#
# COMPACT_ATOMS: atom_id res chain seq x y z
N MET A 1 0.63 15.76 -0.70
CA MET A 1 0.35 16.09 0.71
C MET A 1 1.43 15.51 1.59
N THR A 2 2.18 16.35 2.29
CA THR A 2 3.25 15.96 3.21
C THR A 2 2.64 15.69 4.59
N SER A 3 2.93 14.54 5.21
CA SER A 3 2.42 14.25 6.56
C SER A 3 3.02 15.20 7.60
N ARG A 4 2.32 15.47 8.71
CA ARG A 4 2.85 16.30 9.81
C ARG A 4 4.22 15.84 10.30
N PHE A 5 4.45 14.53 10.39
CA PHE A 5 5.76 13.99 10.79
C PHE A 5 6.86 14.23 9.75
N GLN A 6 6.53 14.18 8.46
CA GLN A 6 7.48 14.48 7.39
C GLN A 6 7.86 15.97 7.44
N PHE A 7 6.90 16.86 7.64
CA PHE A 7 7.18 18.28 7.83
C PHE A 7 8.09 18.54 9.05
N ILE A 8 7.86 17.86 10.18
CA ILE A 8 8.75 17.97 11.34
C ILE A 8 10.18 17.51 10.99
N GLU A 9 10.32 16.40 10.27
CA GLU A 9 11.62 15.89 9.83
C GLU A 9 12.35 16.90 8.93
N ASP A 10 11.63 17.49 7.97
CA ASP A 10 12.17 18.45 7.00
C ASP A 10 12.63 19.77 7.67
N GLN A 11 12.04 20.13 8.80
CA GLN A 11 12.29 21.40 9.51
C GLN A 11 13.14 21.24 10.79
N ARG A 12 13.53 20.00 11.15
CA ARG A 12 14.19 19.68 12.44
C ARG A 12 15.54 20.39 12.62
N GLU A 13 16.19 20.79 11.54
CA GLU A 13 17.51 21.43 11.54
C GLU A 13 17.41 22.94 11.69
N THR A 14 16.25 23.52 11.35
CA THR A 14 15.97 24.96 11.47
C THR A 14 15.26 25.29 12.78
N PHE A 15 14.38 24.41 13.26
CA PHE A 15 13.57 24.65 14.45
C PHE A 15 13.63 23.49 15.45
N PRO A 16 13.56 23.76 16.76
CA PRO A 16 13.48 22.69 17.76
C PRO A 16 12.26 21.80 17.56
N VAL A 17 12.48 20.49 17.48
CA VAL A 17 11.42 19.47 17.30
C VAL A 17 10.28 19.64 18.31
N LYS A 18 10.59 19.96 19.58
CA LYS A 18 9.59 20.21 20.62
C LYS A 18 8.61 21.33 20.22
N ARG A 19 9.12 22.41 19.64
CA ARG A 19 8.31 23.55 19.17
C ARG A 19 7.44 23.16 17.98
N LEU A 20 8.01 22.44 17.01
CA LEU A 20 7.27 21.93 15.85
C LEU A 20 6.14 20.99 16.28
N CYS A 21 6.41 20.08 17.22
CA CYS A 21 5.41 19.19 17.80
C CYS A 21 4.26 19.95 18.47
N GLN A 22 4.55 21.02 19.22
CA GLN A 22 3.52 21.85 19.85
C GLN A 22 2.65 22.58 18.83
N VAL A 23 3.26 23.20 17.81
CA VAL A 23 2.53 23.96 16.78
C VAL A 23 1.64 23.06 15.92
N LEU A 24 2.06 21.82 15.66
CA LEU A 24 1.34 20.87 14.81
C LEU A 24 0.42 19.91 15.58
N ASP A 25 0.28 20.12 16.89
CA ASP A 25 -0.47 19.27 17.81
C ASP A 25 -0.11 17.77 17.66
N VAL A 26 1.19 17.50 17.77
CA VAL A 26 1.79 16.17 17.68
C VAL A 26 2.48 15.81 18.99
N VAL A 27 2.21 14.62 19.49
CA VAL A 27 2.95 14.08 20.64
C VAL A 27 4.41 13.83 20.27
N HIS A 28 5.34 14.38 21.04
CA HIS A 28 6.79 14.30 20.79
C HIS A 28 7.30 12.85 20.65
N SER A 29 6.82 11.93 21.50
CA SER A 29 7.19 10.51 21.43
C SER A 29 6.70 9.83 20.15
N SER A 30 5.58 10.25 19.59
CA SER A 30 5.05 9.72 18.32
C SER A 30 5.93 10.10 17.14
N TYR A 31 6.55 11.29 17.15
CA TYR A 31 7.51 11.68 16.11
C TYR A 31 8.73 10.75 16.10
N TYR A 32 9.35 10.49 17.26
CA TYR A 32 10.51 9.59 17.30
C TYR A 32 10.14 8.14 16.96
N LYS A 33 8.95 7.65 17.36
CA LYS A 33 8.43 6.36 16.90
C LYS A 33 8.26 6.30 15.38
N TRP A 34 7.69 7.35 14.79
CA TRP A 34 7.56 7.46 13.34
C TRP A 34 8.93 7.46 12.65
N ARG A 35 9.90 8.21 13.19
CA ARG A 35 11.27 8.30 12.66
C ARG A 35 12.00 6.96 12.73
N ALA A 36 11.95 6.28 13.88
CA ALA A 36 12.55 4.96 14.07
C ALA A 36 11.96 3.89 13.15
N SER A 37 10.68 4.02 12.79
CA SER A 37 10.02 3.08 11.85
C SER A 37 10.28 3.37 10.37
N ARG A 38 11.02 4.43 10.01
CA ARG A 38 11.23 4.84 8.60
C ARG A 38 11.89 3.73 7.77
N ASP A 39 12.98 3.14 8.28
CA ASP A 39 13.71 2.11 7.54
C ASP A 39 12.89 0.84 7.36
N ALA A 40 12.16 0.43 8.41
CA ALA A 40 11.23 -0.69 8.32
C ALA A 40 10.11 -0.45 7.29
N ARG A 41 9.58 0.78 7.21
CA ARG A 41 8.60 1.17 6.19
C ARG A 41 9.21 1.16 4.79
N ALA A 42 10.40 1.72 4.60
CA ALA A 42 11.09 1.71 3.32
C ALA A 42 11.43 0.28 2.87
N ARG A 43 11.83 -0.61 3.78
CA ARG A 43 12.07 -2.03 3.49
C ARG A 43 10.78 -2.71 3.03
N ARG A 44 9.66 -2.52 3.75
CA ARG A 44 8.36 -3.06 3.35
C ARG A 44 7.92 -2.53 1.98
N GLU A 45 8.21 -1.27 1.66
CA GLU A 45 7.93 -0.68 0.36
C GLU A 45 8.65 -1.43 -0.76
N ARG A 46 9.96 -1.65 -0.59
CA ARG A 46 10.80 -2.41 -1.55
C ARG A 46 10.35 -3.87 -1.65
N ASP A 47 10.09 -4.52 -0.52
CA ASP A 47 9.63 -5.92 -0.46
C ASP A 47 8.26 -6.12 -1.15
N ASP A 48 7.45 -5.07 -1.26
CA ASP A 48 6.16 -5.10 -1.95
C ASP A 48 6.30 -4.95 -3.47
N GLN A 49 7.42 -4.42 -3.99
CA GLN A 49 7.60 -4.17 -5.43
C GLN A 49 7.65 -5.46 -6.24
N ALA A 50 8.43 -6.45 -5.79
CA ALA A 50 8.55 -7.73 -6.50
C ALA A 50 7.21 -8.49 -6.60
N PRO A 51 6.45 -8.69 -5.50
CA PRO A 51 5.09 -9.23 -5.59
C PRO A 51 4.16 -8.40 -6.46
N ALA A 52 4.23 -7.08 -6.41
CA ALA A 52 3.37 -6.21 -7.21
C ALA A 52 3.59 -6.40 -8.71
N MET A 53 4.85 -6.51 -9.15
CA MET A 53 5.17 -6.78 -10.55
C MET A 53 4.56 -8.11 -11.01
N ARG A 54 4.68 -9.17 -10.19
CA ARG A 54 4.13 -10.47 -10.57
C ARG A 54 2.60 -10.50 -10.56
N ILE A 55 1.99 -9.87 -9.57
CA ILE A 55 0.53 -9.69 -9.49
C ILE A 55 0.01 -8.94 -10.72
N ARG A 56 0.71 -7.89 -11.17
CA ARG A 56 0.32 -7.14 -12.39
C ARG A 56 0.35 -8.01 -13.64
N ALA A 57 1.39 -8.83 -13.81
CA ALA A 57 1.49 -9.74 -14.94
C ALA A 57 0.30 -10.72 -14.97
N VAL A 58 0.09 -11.44 -13.86
CA VAL A 58 -1.05 -12.38 -13.73
C VAL A 58 -2.40 -11.70 -13.97
N HIS A 59 -2.58 -10.50 -13.42
CA HIS A 59 -3.82 -9.75 -13.58
C HIS A 59 -4.06 -9.31 -15.03
N ALA A 60 -2.99 -8.89 -15.73
CA ALA A 60 -3.06 -8.55 -17.15
C ALA A 60 -3.34 -9.78 -18.03
N ASP A 61 -2.69 -10.92 -17.73
CA ASP A 61 -2.92 -12.20 -18.42
C ASP A 61 -4.35 -12.73 -18.25
N SER A 62 -5.07 -12.23 -17.23
CA SER A 62 -6.46 -12.58 -16.91
C SER A 62 -7.47 -11.51 -17.32
N ASP A 63 -7.11 -10.61 -18.24
CA ASP A 63 -7.91 -9.47 -18.72
C ASP A 63 -8.44 -8.56 -17.59
N GLY A 64 -7.70 -8.46 -16.49
CA GLY A 64 -8.09 -7.67 -15.32
C GLY A 64 -9.23 -8.28 -14.50
N THR A 65 -9.65 -9.51 -14.77
CA THR A 65 -10.81 -10.12 -14.10
C THR A 65 -10.46 -10.65 -12.71
N TYR A 66 -9.21 -11.02 -12.47
CA TYR A 66 -8.82 -11.73 -11.26
C TYR A 66 -8.63 -10.80 -10.05
N GLY A 67 -9.40 -11.07 -8.99
CA GLY A 67 -9.17 -10.57 -7.64
C GLY A 67 -8.14 -11.38 -6.86
N ALA A 68 -7.84 -10.98 -5.62
CA ALA A 68 -6.72 -11.52 -4.85
C ALA A 68 -6.75 -13.04 -4.63
N PRO A 69 -7.91 -13.70 -4.41
CA PRO A 69 -7.94 -15.16 -4.27
C PRO A 69 -7.44 -15.86 -5.53
N ARG A 70 -7.96 -15.46 -6.71
CA ARG A 70 -7.59 -16.07 -8.00
C ARG A 70 -6.16 -15.74 -8.40
N THR A 71 -5.75 -14.49 -8.24
CA THR A 71 -4.35 -14.09 -8.47
C THR A 71 -3.39 -14.86 -7.57
N THR A 72 -3.74 -15.08 -6.29
CA THR A 72 -2.87 -15.82 -5.36
C THR A 72 -2.76 -17.30 -5.74
N ALA A 73 -3.86 -17.92 -6.17
CA ALA A 73 -3.85 -19.29 -6.67
C ALA A 73 -2.95 -19.42 -7.91
N GLU A 74 -3.12 -18.52 -8.89
CA GLU A 74 -2.31 -18.52 -10.11
C GLU A 74 -0.81 -18.29 -9.82
N LEU A 75 -0.49 -17.35 -8.93
CA LEU A 75 0.89 -17.10 -8.48
C LEU A 75 1.53 -18.33 -7.84
N ARG A 76 0.75 -19.11 -7.08
CA ARG A 76 1.24 -20.33 -6.44
C ARG A 76 1.43 -21.44 -7.46
N ASP A 77 0.44 -21.64 -8.33
CA ASP A 77 0.32 -22.84 -9.17
C ASP A 77 1.15 -22.71 -10.47
N ALA A 78 1.08 -21.57 -11.16
CA ALA A 78 1.80 -21.35 -12.42
C ALA A 78 3.19 -20.73 -12.23
N HIS A 79 3.46 -20.09 -11.09
CA HIS A 79 4.68 -19.30 -10.88
C HIS A 79 5.49 -19.69 -9.64
N GLY A 80 5.03 -20.68 -8.88
CA GLY A 80 5.72 -21.19 -7.68
C GLY A 80 5.88 -20.16 -6.56
N MET A 81 5.22 -18.99 -6.66
CA MET A 81 5.37 -17.89 -5.71
C MET A 81 4.39 -18.08 -4.55
N ARG A 82 4.92 -18.49 -3.39
CA ARG A 82 4.13 -18.61 -2.15
C ARG A 82 3.94 -17.25 -1.50
N ILE A 83 2.80 -16.63 -1.74
CA ILE A 83 2.35 -15.41 -1.07
C ILE A 83 1.07 -15.68 -0.28
N ASN A 84 0.97 -15.13 0.93
CA ASN A 84 -0.27 -15.15 1.69
C ASN A 84 -1.32 -14.26 0.99
N GLU A 85 -2.54 -14.74 0.84
CA GLU A 85 -3.65 -14.00 0.23
C GLU A 85 -3.84 -12.60 0.84
N LYS A 86 -3.71 -12.45 2.17
CA LYS A 86 -3.76 -11.14 2.84
C LYS A 86 -2.67 -10.18 2.35
N LYS A 87 -1.47 -10.70 2.07
CA LYS A 87 -0.37 -9.92 1.50
C LYS A 87 -0.70 -9.55 0.05
N ALA A 88 -1.19 -10.49 -0.75
CA ALA A 88 -1.60 -10.23 -2.13
C ALA A 88 -2.70 -9.16 -2.20
N ALA A 89 -3.76 -9.28 -1.42
CA ALA A 89 -4.85 -8.30 -1.34
C ALA A 89 -4.36 -6.92 -0.91
N ARG A 90 -3.49 -6.84 0.11
CA ARG A 90 -2.88 -5.58 0.54
C ARG A 90 -2.05 -4.94 -0.56
N VAL A 91 -1.24 -5.73 -1.28
CA VAL A 91 -0.41 -5.25 -2.40
C VAL A 91 -1.30 -4.80 -3.57
N MET A 92 -2.32 -5.58 -3.95
CA MET A 92 -3.28 -5.18 -4.98
C MET A 92 -3.93 -3.83 -4.66
N ARG A 93 -4.42 -3.65 -3.42
CA ARG A 93 -4.99 -2.37 -2.96
C ARG A 93 -4.01 -1.21 -3.06
N LYS A 94 -2.77 -1.42 -2.60
CA LYS A 94 -1.70 -0.41 -2.62
C LYS A 94 -1.37 0.05 -4.04
N TYR A 95 -1.35 -0.87 -5.00
CA TYR A 95 -1.02 -0.59 -6.40
C TYR A 95 -2.24 -0.40 -7.30
N ARG A 96 -3.44 -0.28 -6.73
CA ARG A 96 -4.72 -0.07 -7.44
C ARG A 96 -5.02 -1.13 -8.51
N ILE A 97 -4.70 -2.39 -8.21
CA ILE A 97 -5.01 -3.55 -9.06
C ILE A 97 -6.36 -4.08 -8.62
N VAL A 98 -7.38 -3.99 -9.47
CA VAL A 98 -8.77 -4.28 -9.13
C VAL A 98 -9.28 -5.37 -10.05
N GLY A 99 -9.66 -6.52 -9.47
CA GLY A 99 -10.35 -7.58 -10.20
C GLY A 99 -11.80 -7.20 -10.50
N VAL A 100 -12.34 -7.72 -11.61
CA VAL A 100 -13.78 -7.64 -11.89
C VAL A 100 -14.54 -8.49 -10.88
N THR A 101 -15.40 -7.84 -10.09
CA THR A 101 -16.44 -8.50 -9.32
C THR A 101 -17.73 -8.55 -10.14
N ALA A 102 -18.60 -9.52 -9.86
CA ALA A 102 -19.87 -9.71 -10.58
C ALA A 102 -20.81 -8.48 -10.55
N ALA A 103 -20.51 -7.46 -9.75
CA ALA A 103 -21.25 -6.20 -9.69
C ALA A 103 -20.81 -5.16 -10.77
N MET A 104 -19.75 -5.41 -11.54
CA MET A 104 -19.15 -4.42 -12.46
C MET A 104 -19.36 -4.72 -13.96
N ALA A 105 -20.25 -5.65 -14.32
CA ALA A 105 -20.53 -5.99 -15.72
C ALA A 105 -21.43 -4.97 -16.47
N SER A 106 -21.79 -3.84 -15.85
CA SER A 106 -22.58 -2.79 -16.50
C SER A 106 -22.07 -1.39 -16.16
N GLY A 107 -21.60 -0.68 -17.20
CA GLY A 107 -21.65 0.77 -17.36
C GLY A 107 -21.32 1.69 -16.17
N SER A 108 -20.23 2.45 -16.33
CA SER A 108 -20.16 3.87 -15.97
C SER A 108 -20.72 4.28 -14.60
N ASP A 109 -19.93 4.19 -13.52
CA ASP A 109 -19.79 5.33 -12.60
C ASP A 109 -18.68 5.13 -11.57
N GLN A 110 -17.88 6.18 -11.41
CA GLN A 110 -16.77 6.25 -10.48
C GLN A 110 -17.31 6.56 -9.09
N HIS A 111 -17.83 5.56 -8.38
CA HIS A 111 -18.06 5.67 -6.95
C HIS A 111 -17.36 4.53 -6.21
N PHE A 112 -16.23 4.89 -5.59
CA PHE A 112 -15.38 4.02 -4.78
C PHE A 112 -16.15 3.57 -3.52
N GLY A 113 -16.88 2.47 -3.62
CA GLY A 113 -17.53 1.78 -2.51
C GLY A 113 -16.77 0.51 -2.15
N CYS A 114 -16.00 0.57 -1.08
CA CYS A 114 -15.31 -0.57 -0.47
C CYS A 114 -16.28 -1.72 -0.16
N CYS A 115 -15.97 -2.92 -0.68
CA CYS A 115 -16.25 -4.19 0.00
C CYS A 115 -15.16 -5.20 -0.42
N TRP A 116 -14.15 -5.32 0.44
CA TRP A 116 -13.05 -6.29 0.45
C TRP A 116 -12.88 -6.78 1.88
#